data_AF-A0A0P9M8R6-F1
#
_entry.id   AF-A0A0P9M8R6-F1
#
_cell.length_a   1.000
_cell.length_b   1.000
_cell.length_c   1.000
_cell.angle_alpha   90.00
_cell.angle_beta   90.00
_cell.angle_gamma   90.00
#
_symmetry.space_group_name_H-M   'P 1'
#
loop_
_entity.id
_entity.type
_entity.pdbx_description
1 polymer ?
#
loop_
_entity_poly.entity_id
_entity_poly.type
_entity_poly.pdbx_seq_one_letter_code
_entity_poly.pdbx_strand_id
1 'polypeptide(L)'
;MHDNPASYKIVKSLVALSLDMSLGCVIEGVETQDELNALTSLGCTMVQGYFYSPPISFEQTLVWIETPDEERTFGYAASCRI
;
A
#
# COMPACT_ATOMS: atom_id res chain seq x y z
N MET A 1 4.14 -7.17 -8.37
CA MET A 1 4.86 -8.45 -8.09
C MET A 1 4.80 -9.50 -9.20
N HIS A 2 3.90 -9.39 -10.18
CA HIS A 2 3.27 -10.57 -10.78
C HIS A 2 3.97 -11.21 -11.99
N ASP A 3 4.92 -10.54 -12.66
CA ASP A 3 5.46 -11.05 -13.94
C ASP A 3 6.99 -11.22 -13.98
N ASN A 4 7.71 -10.86 -12.92
CA ASN A 4 9.17 -10.96 -12.89
C ASN A 4 9.70 -11.39 -11.50
N PRO A 5 10.26 -12.61 -11.38
CA PRO A 5 10.87 -13.10 -10.15
C PRO A 5 12.00 -12.21 -9.61
N ALA A 6 12.69 -11.45 -10.47
CA ALA A 6 13.71 -10.50 -10.04
C ALA A 6 13.10 -9.32 -9.28
N SER A 7 11.96 -8.78 -9.75
CA SER A 7 11.27 -7.67 -9.08
C SER A 7 10.86 -8.03 -7.67
N TYR A 8 10.31 -9.23 -7.46
CA TYR A 8 9.97 -9.72 -6.12
C TYR A 8 11.20 -9.75 -5.19
N LYS A 9 12.33 -10.29 -5.67
CA LYS A 9 13.57 -10.37 -4.89
C LYS A 9 14.12 -8.98 -4.55
N ILE A 10 14.04 -8.03 -5.48
CA ILE A 10 14.47 -6.64 -5.25
C ILE A 10 13.63 -6.00 -4.16
N VAL A 11 12.29 -6.08 -4.28
CA VAL A 11 11.37 -5.52 -3.26
C VAL A 11 11.64 -6.15 -1.89
N LYS A 12 11.75 -7.48 -1.82
CA LYS A 12 12.08 -8.19 -0.58
C LYS A 12 13.38 -7.69 0.06
N SER A 13 14.44 -7.52 -0.72
CA SER A 13 15.73 -7.04 -0.21
C SER A 13 15.64 -5.60 0.30
N LEU A 14 14.90 -4.72 -0.39
CA LEU A 14 14.72 -3.32 0.03
C LEU A 14 13.87 -3.20 1.29
N VAL A 15 12.82 -4.00 1.43
CA VAL A 15 12.01 -4.04 2.66
C VAL A 15 12.86 -4.53 3.83
N ALA A 16 13.60 -5.63 3.66
CA ALA A 16 14.50 -6.14 4.71
C ALA A 16 15.54 -5.10 5.13
N LEU A 17 16.18 -4.43 4.16
CA LEU A 17 17.13 -3.36 4.44
C LEU A 17 16.50 -2.20 5.21
N SER A 18 15.29 -1.78 4.82
CA SER A 18 14.58 -0.69 5.50
C SER A 18 14.27 -1.04 6.94
N LEU A 19 13.82 -2.27 7.20
CA LEU A 19 13.55 -2.78 8.55
C LEU A 19 14.83 -2.84 9.40
N ASP A 20 15.92 -3.39 8.85
CA ASP A 20 17.22 -3.48 9.52
C ASP A 20 17.77 -2.09 9.90
N MET A 21 17.52 -1.09 9.07
CA MET A 21 17.92 0.30 9.29
C MET A 21 16.91 1.11 10.12
N SER A 22 15.80 0.50 10.55
CA SER A 22 14.69 1.21 11.23
C SER A 22 14.15 2.40 10.45
N LEU A 23 14.09 2.28 9.12
CA LEU A 23 13.55 3.27 8.20
C LEU A 23 12.10 2.95 7.84
N GLY A 24 11.28 4.00 7.74
CA GLY A 24 9.96 3.89 7.11
C GLY A 24 10.09 3.61 5.61
N CYS A 25 9.35 2.61 5.12
CA CYS A 25 9.30 2.26 3.70
C CYS A 25 7.83 2.27 3.24
N VAL A 26 7.52 3.12 2.26
CA VAL A 26 6.23 3.14 1.57
C VAL A 26 6.36 2.40 0.26
N ILE A 27 5.50 1.41 0.02
CA ILE A 27 5.45 0.73 -1.27
C ILE A 27 4.27 1.26 -2.08
N GLU A 28 4.59 1.88 -3.21
CA GLU A 28 3.62 2.50 -4.10
C GLU A 28 3.18 1.54 -5.22
N GLY A 29 1.96 1.77 -5.72
CA GLY A 29 1.39 1.04 -6.86
C GLY A 29 0.73 -0.29 -6.50
N VAL A 30 0.20 -0.45 -5.28
CA VAL A 30 -0.58 -1.65 -4.91
C VAL A 30 -1.97 -1.58 -5.53
N GLU A 31 -2.34 -2.56 -6.37
CA GLU A 31 -3.62 -2.56 -7.07
C GLU A 31 -4.52 -3.74 -6.68
N THR A 32 -3.93 -4.81 -6.14
CA THR A 32 -4.66 -6.04 -5.83
C THR A 32 -4.44 -6.52 -4.39
N GLN A 33 -5.40 -7.31 -3.89
CA GLN A 33 -5.31 -7.94 -2.57
C GLN A 33 -4.11 -8.90 -2.47
N ASP A 34 -3.76 -9.59 -3.55
CA ASP A 34 -2.64 -10.53 -3.57
C ASP A 34 -1.30 -9.81 -3.44
N GLU A 35 -1.15 -8.64 -4.07
CA GLU A 35 0.02 -7.78 -3.90
C GLU A 35 0.14 -7.28 -2.47
N LEU A 36 -0.98 -6.80 -1.89
CA LEU A 36 -1.02 -6.37 -0.50
C LEU A 36 -0.60 -7.50 0.44
N ASN A 37 -1.21 -8.67 0.31
CA ASN A 37 -0.89 -9.84 1.13
C ASN A 37 0.60 -10.21 1.06
N ALA A 38 1.16 -10.20 -0.15
CA ALA A 38 2.55 -10.51 -0.35
C ALA A 38 3.47 -9.44 0.27
N LEU A 39 3.13 -8.16 0.17
CA LEU A 39 3.89 -7.06 0.79
C LEU A 39 3.80 -7.09 2.33
N THR A 40 2.61 -7.31 2.88
CA THR A 40 2.41 -7.46 4.33
C THR A 40 3.20 -8.66 4.86
N SER A 41 3.26 -9.78 4.11
CA SER A 41 4.09 -10.94 4.48
C SER A 41 5.60 -10.66 4.52
N LEU A 42 6.06 -9.63 3.80
CA LEU A 42 7.45 -9.17 3.83
C LEU A 42 7.75 -8.20 4.98
N GLY A 43 6.73 -7.82 5.77
CA GLY A 43 6.84 -6.87 6.87
C GLY A 43 6.65 -5.41 6.46
N CYS A 44 6.10 -5.15 5.27
CA CYS A 44 5.72 -3.79 4.88
C CYS A 44 4.52 -3.31 5.70
N THR A 45 4.60 -2.09 6.23
CA THR A 45 3.55 -1.49 7.07
C THR A 45 2.94 -0.23 6.46
N MET A 46 3.44 0.23 5.31
CA MET A 46 2.93 1.41 4.61
C MET A 46 2.87 1.15 3.11
N VAL A 47 1.68 1.31 2.55
CA VAL A 47 1.42 1.06 1.13
C VAL A 47 0.55 2.18 0.56
N GLN A 48 0.73 2.46 -0.72
CA GLN A 48 -0.10 3.35 -1.49
C GLN A 48 -0.48 2.65 -2.80
N GLY A 49 -1.73 2.80 -3.22
CA GLY A 49 -2.12 2.40 -4.57
C GLY A 49 -3.62 2.39 -4.75
N TYR A 50 -4.03 2.09 -5.98
CA TYR A 50 -5.43 2.11 -6.39
C TYR A 50 -6.27 1.07 -5.66
N PHE A 51 -5.61 0.07 -5.05
CA PHE A 51 -6.26 -0.86 -4.14
C PHE A 51 -7.04 -0.13 -3.03
N TYR A 52 -6.52 0.98 -2.49
CA TYR A 52 -7.20 1.78 -1.45
C TYR A 52 -7.90 3.02 -2.00
N SER A 53 -7.22 3.77 -2.86
CA SER A 53 -7.78 4.98 -3.44
C SER A 53 -6.97 5.42 -4.66
N PRO A 54 -7.62 5.90 -5.74
CA PRO A 54 -6.92 6.66 -6.76
C PRO A 54 -6.48 8.04 -6.20
N PRO A 55 -5.71 8.83 -6.96
CA PRO A 55 -5.54 10.24 -6.65
C PRO A 55 -6.91 10.94 -6.65
N ILE A 56 -7.22 11.64 -5.56
CA ILE A 56 -8.48 12.34 -5.35
C ILE A 56 -8.25 13.86 -5.29
N SER A 57 -9.31 14.65 -5.49
CA SER A 57 -9.23 16.12 -5.41
C SER A 57 -8.94 16.60 -3.99
N PHE A 58 -8.56 17.87 -3.85
CA PHE A 58 -8.36 18.48 -2.54
C PHE A 58 -9.65 18.42 -1.69
N GLU A 59 -10.80 18.73 -2.28
CA GLU A 59 -12.10 18.70 -1.61
C GLU A 59 -12.45 17.29 -1.13
N GLN A 60 -12.18 16.27 -1.96
CA GLN A 60 -12.37 14.87 -1.59
C GLN A 60 -11.42 14.44 -0.47
N THR A 61 -10.19 14.96 -0.47
CA THR A 61 -9.19 14.69 0.57
C THR A 61 -9.65 15.18 1.93
N LEU A 62 -10.30 16.35 2.01
CA LEU A 62 -10.83 16.87 3.28
C LEU A 62 -11.85 15.91 3.89
N VAL A 63 -12.80 15.43 3.07
CA VAL A 63 -13.79 14.43 3.52
C VAL A 63 -13.09 13.12 3.91
N TRP A 64 -12.13 12.66 3.11
CA TRP A 64 -11.40 11.41 3.34
C TRP A 64 -10.66 11.39 4.68
N ILE A 65 -10.00 12.50 5.05
CA ILE A 65 -9.26 12.61 6.31
C ILE A 65 -10.20 12.53 7.52
N GLU A 66 -11.42 13.08 7.41
CA GLU A 66 -12.42 13.05 8.49
C GLU A 66 -13.13 11.68 8.59
N THR A 67 -13.23 10.94 7.50
CA THR A 67 -13.80 9.58 7.50
C THR A 67 -12.92 8.61 8.30
N PRO A 68 -13.49 7.76 9.19
CA PRO A 68 -12.73 6.69 9.86
C PRO A 68 -12.13 5.69 8.86
N ASP A 69 -10.94 5.14 9.15
CA ASP A 69 -10.20 4.21 8.26
C ASP A 69 -11.05 3.03 7.75
N GLU A 70 -11.93 2.57 8.61
CA GLU A 70 -12.83 1.44 8.41
C GLU A 70 -13.90 1.70 7.34
N GLU A 71 -14.22 2.98 7.17
CA GLU A 71 -15.25 3.50 6.26
C GLU A 71 -14.64 4.18 5.02
N ARG A 72 -13.33 4.46 5.04
CA ARG A 72 -12.58 5.01 3.90
C ARG A 72 -12.56 4.02 2.74
N THR A 73 -13.45 4.23 1.78
CA THR A 73 -13.54 3.45 0.53
C THR A 73 -13.75 4.42 -0.63
N PHE A 74 -13.17 4.11 -1.79
CA PHE A 74 -13.36 4.91 -3.00
C PHE A 74 -13.92 4.05 -4.13
N GLY A 75 -15.25 4.06 -4.31
CA GLY A 75 -15.92 3.27 -5.33
C GLY A 75 -15.69 1.77 -5.16
N TYR A 76 -14.84 1.18 -6.01
CA TYR A 76 -14.46 -0.23 -5.99
C TYR A 76 -13.24 -0.54 -5.09
N ALA A 77 -12.60 0.50 -4.55
CA ALA A 77 -11.39 0.36 -3.75
C ALA A 77 -11.68 -0.16 -2.33
N ALA A 78 -10.74 -0.93 -1.79
CA ALA A 78 -10.83 -1.56 -0.48
C ALA A 78 -10.73 -0.54 0.67
N SER A 79 -11.21 -0.94 1.85
CA SER A 79 -11.05 -0.15 3.08
C SER A 79 -9.57 0.06 3.41
N CYS A 80 -9.22 1.26 3.85
CA CYS A 80 -7.85 1.65 4.21
C CYS A 80 -7.39 0.99 5.53
N ARG A 81 -7.08 -0.31 5.48
CA ARG A 81 -6.38 -1.04 6.56
C ARG A 81 -5.18 -1.80 5.99
N ILE A 82 -4.04 -1.73 6.67
CA ILE A 82 -2.83 -2.54 6.40
C ILE A 82 -2.72 -3.61 7.46
#